data_AF-A0A161UE89-F1
#
_entry.id   AF-A0A161UE89-F1
#
_cell.length_a   1.000
_cell.length_b   1.000
_cell.length_c   1.000
_cell.angle_alpha   90.00
_cell.angle_beta   90.00
_cell.angle_gamma   90.00
#
_symmetry.space_group_name_H-M   'P 1'
#
loop_
_entity.id
_entity.type
_entity.pdbx_description
1 polymer ?
#
loop_
_entity_poly.entity_id
_entity_poly.type
_entity_poly.pdbx_seq_one_letter_code
_entity_poly.pdbx_strand_id
1 'polypeptide(L)'
;MTGSLRALAVAAAAISLVACAPTLAPDASPTAASSTPAAADPTPSAEPAIAPTVPLNGDCGSVLSAAQLDELLGEGWKTRDERVLEWVPNSPILPSAGGLETMGGLDCHWMIGGDFSSGSPWDLGVVIVPADHAEHPSVSDLAEMHCDPAYDTTVCRLGRVIGDVWVVVRSAVPGDELDSAAFLPEALDAVETSIGDGVEAAALPPGDGWWTMPECADLAERVRLEGFLGEGYRSGYWEGNPSREQLMLADAGAQLTCPWFTGEAGGAPDGTFYIVSLDLAPGAAWRWDGIAAAQGASTASVPGADAAVAFDLGDGNAAVFATDGVNVLEVVGVPQEMALTLAERALSAMG
;
A
#
# COMPACT_ATOMS: atom_id res chain seq x y z
N MET A 1 3.99 -40.44 -52.18
CA MET A 1 3.99 -40.05 -53.61
C MET A 1 3.89 -38.53 -53.66
N THR A 2 4.88 -37.87 -54.29
CA THR A 2 4.82 -36.59 -55.06
C THR A 2 4.00 -35.42 -54.50
N GLY A 3 4.47 -34.20 -54.32
CA GLY A 3 5.68 -33.47 -54.76
C GLY A 3 5.74 -32.12 -54.01
N SER A 4 6.91 -31.52 -53.76
CA SER A 4 7.76 -30.72 -54.67
C SER A 4 7.19 -29.31 -54.96
N LEU A 5 7.82 -28.24 -54.42
CA LEU A 5 8.67 -27.28 -55.16
C LEU A 5 8.77 -25.87 -54.50
N ARG A 6 10.04 -25.45 -54.31
CA ARG A 6 10.69 -24.14 -54.61
C ARG A 6 10.44 -22.88 -53.76
N ALA A 7 11.45 -22.59 -52.92
CA ALA A 7 12.45 -21.50 -53.02
C ALA A 7 12.12 -20.14 -53.69
N LEU A 8 12.40 -19.04 -52.96
CA LEU A 8 12.92 -17.72 -53.38
C LEU A 8 13.30 -16.97 -52.06
N ALA A 9 14.56 -16.70 -51.70
CA ALA A 9 15.61 -15.82 -52.24
C ALA A 9 15.42 -14.30 -51.96
N VAL A 10 16.55 -13.64 -51.58
CA VAL A 10 16.85 -12.18 -51.61
C VAL A 10 16.50 -11.41 -50.31
N ALA A 11 17.31 -10.51 -49.70
CA ALA A 11 18.57 -9.84 -50.02
C ALA A 11 19.29 -9.35 -48.73
N ALA A 12 20.60 -9.17 -48.84
CA ALA A 12 21.45 -8.35 -47.98
C ALA A 12 21.35 -6.85 -48.32
N ALA A 13 21.51 -5.97 -47.31
CA ALA A 13 22.37 -4.77 -47.32
C ALA A 13 21.96 -3.74 -46.24
N ALA A 14 22.91 -3.34 -45.40
CA ALA A 14 22.98 -2.00 -44.76
C ALA A 14 24.43 -1.81 -44.27
N ILE A 15 25.34 -1.38 -45.16
CA ILE A 15 25.87 -0.01 -45.27
C ILE A 15 26.56 0.45 -43.97
N SER A 16 27.88 0.22 -43.94
CA SER A 16 28.82 0.92 -43.06
C SER A 16 29.20 2.26 -43.70
N LEU A 17 29.05 3.35 -42.97
CA LEU A 17 29.65 4.64 -43.30
C LEU A 17 30.64 5.02 -42.19
N VAL A 18 31.90 5.08 -42.59
CA VAL A 18 33.06 5.54 -41.81
C VAL A 18 33.56 6.83 -42.48
N ALA A 19 34.17 7.70 -41.67
CA ALA A 19 34.99 8.87 -41.98
C ALA A 19 34.22 10.22 -42.01
N CYS A 20 34.72 11.35 -41.51
CA CYS A 20 36.09 11.78 -41.26
C CYS A 20 36.21 12.63 -39.98
N ALA A 21 37.32 12.49 -39.26
CA ALA A 21 37.86 13.54 -38.42
C ALA A 21 38.59 14.59 -39.28
N PRO A 22 38.69 15.85 -38.82
CA PRO A 22 39.86 16.66 -39.06
C PRO A 22 40.58 17.07 -37.77
N THR A 23 41.89 17.01 -37.87
CA THR A 23 42.91 17.37 -36.89
C THR A 23 43.03 18.88 -36.70
N LEU A 24 43.40 19.27 -35.48
CA LEU A 24 43.70 20.60 -34.93
C LEU A 24 44.81 21.40 -35.65
N ALA A 25 44.74 22.73 -35.59
CA ALA A 25 45.85 23.68 -35.27
C ALA A 25 45.29 25.13 -35.08
N PRO A 26 46.05 26.14 -34.58
CA PRO A 26 45.85 26.71 -33.23
C PRO A 26 45.61 28.25 -33.18
N ASP A 27 45.46 28.74 -31.95
CA ASP A 27 45.62 30.10 -31.43
C ASP A 27 44.65 31.21 -31.84
N ALA A 28 43.79 31.59 -30.89
CA ALA A 28 43.55 32.98 -30.53
C ALA A 28 43.04 33.04 -29.08
N SER A 29 43.86 33.57 -28.16
CA SER A 29 43.33 34.13 -26.91
C SER A 29 42.61 35.44 -27.23
N PRO A 30 41.41 35.64 -26.67
CA PRO A 30 41.12 36.92 -26.06
C PRO A 30 40.55 36.74 -24.64
N THR A 31 41.23 37.42 -23.71
CA THR A 31 40.68 38.23 -22.62
C THR A 31 39.41 37.71 -21.93
N ALA A 32 39.59 37.30 -20.67
CA ALA A 32 38.51 37.03 -19.72
C ALA A 32 37.54 38.22 -19.63
N ALA A 33 36.30 38.01 -20.09
CA ALA A 33 35.17 38.83 -19.69
C ALA A 33 34.69 38.32 -18.33
N SER A 34 34.75 39.17 -17.30
CA SER A 34 34.08 38.92 -16.03
C SER A 34 32.58 38.80 -16.27
N SER A 35 32.06 37.57 -16.25
CA SER A 35 30.63 37.31 -16.12
C SER A 35 30.23 37.55 -14.66
N THR A 36 29.50 38.63 -14.42
CA THR A 36 28.72 38.82 -13.18
C THR A 36 27.88 37.56 -12.94
N PRO A 37 27.89 36.96 -11.73
CA PRO A 37 26.99 35.86 -11.43
C PRO A 37 25.55 36.34 -11.62
N ALA A 38 24.79 35.64 -12.46
CA ALA A 38 23.34 35.79 -12.47
C ALA A 38 22.87 35.50 -11.03
N ALA A 39 22.09 36.42 -10.47
CA ALA A 39 21.44 36.19 -9.19
C ALA A 39 20.65 34.89 -9.31
N ALA A 40 20.90 33.94 -8.42
CA ALA A 40 20.07 32.75 -8.31
C ALA A 40 18.64 33.23 -8.06
N ASP A 41 17.71 32.83 -8.94
CA ASP A 41 16.29 32.94 -8.64
C ASP A 41 16.05 32.25 -7.30
N PRO A 42 15.25 32.84 -6.38
CA PRO A 42 14.92 32.18 -5.14
C PRO A 42 14.25 30.85 -5.48
N THR A 43 14.88 29.74 -5.09
CA THR A 43 14.25 28.42 -5.11
C THR A 43 12.88 28.57 -4.46
N PRO A 44 11.77 28.21 -5.12
CA PRO A 44 10.49 28.20 -4.47
C PRO A 44 10.62 27.33 -3.23
N SER A 45 10.40 27.93 -2.05
CA SER A 45 10.28 27.17 -0.82
C SER A 45 9.11 26.23 -1.03
N ALA A 46 9.36 24.92 -1.04
CA ALA A 46 8.28 23.95 -1.02
C ALA A 46 7.37 24.31 0.16
N GLU A 47 6.09 24.54 -0.13
CA GLU A 47 5.10 24.69 0.91
C GLU A 47 5.08 23.39 1.73
N PRO A 48 5.07 23.43 3.07
CA PRO A 48 5.05 22.21 3.87
C PRO A 48 3.87 21.34 3.44
N ALA A 49 4.12 20.05 3.17
CA ALA A 49 3.04 19.11 2.92
C ALA A 49 2.07 19.13 4.12
N ILE A 50 0.78 19.34 3.86
CA ILE A 50 -0.24 19.35 4.90
C ILE A 50 -0.39 17.90 5.38
N ALA A 51 -0.08 17.64 6.65
CA ALA A 51 -0.31 16.34 7.28
C ALA A 51 -1.77 16.26 7.78
N PRO A 52 -2.39 15.07 7.76
CA PRO A 52 -3.74 14.88 8.29
C PRO A 52 -3.80 15.04 9.81
N THR A 53 -5.00 15.31 10.32
CA THR A 53 -5.28 15.20 11.75
C THR A 53 -5.71 13.76 12.05
N VAL A 54 -4.77 12.98 12.55
CA VAL A 54 -4.99 11.58 12.94
C VAL A 54 -5.41 11.51 14.42
N PRO A 55 -6.45 10.70 14.76
CA PRO A 55 -6.86 10.42 16.14
C PRO A 55 -5.67 10.14 17.05
N LEU A 56 -5.64 10.79 18.22
CA LEU A 56 -4.65 10.52 19.27
C LEU A 56 -3.18 10.65 18.78
N ASN A 57 -2.93 11.42 17.72
CA ASN A 57 -1.63 11.53 17.04
C ASN A 57 -1.07 10.20 16.53
N GLY A 58 -1.94 9.21 16.27
CA GLY A 58 -1.55 7.87 15.83
C GLY A 58 -1.04 6.95 16.95
N ASP A 59 -1.20 7.31 18.22
CA ASP A 59 -0.76 6.48 19.34
C ASP A 59 -1.80 5.41 19.71
N CYS A 60 -1.58 4.18 19.25
CA CYS A 60 -2.42 3.03 19.64
C CYS A 60 -2.42 2.76 21.15
N GLY A 61 -1.37 3.12 21.88
CA GLY A 61 -1.33 2.98 23.35
C GLY A 61 -2.32 3.89 24.09
N SER A 62 -2.84 4.92 23.40
CA SER A 62 -3.88 5.81 23.89
C SER A 62 -5.30 5.33 23.56
N VAL A 63 -5.47 4.38 22.62
CA VAL A 63 -6.78 3.81 22.25
C VAL A 63 -7.28 2.85 23.33
N LEU A 64 -6.42 1.94 23.78
CA LEU A 64 -6.67 1.03 24.89
C LEU A 64 -5.43 0.96 25.76
N SER A 65 -5.61 1.15 27.07
CA SER A 65 -4.52 0.96 28.03
C SER A 65 -4.13 -0.51 28.14
N ALA A 66 -2.89 -0.78 28.57
CA ALA A 66 -2.42 -2.14 28.80
C ALA A 66 -3.32 -2.95 29.75
N ALA A 67 -3.90 -2.31 30.77
CA ALA A 67 -4.80 -2.97 31.71
C ALA A 67 -6.14 -3.38 31.05
N GLN A 68 -6.66 -2.55 30.14
CA GLN A 68 -7.87 -2.89 29.37
C GLN A 68 -7.58 -4.00 28.36
N LEU A 69 -6.40 -4.00 27.74
CA LEU A 69 -5.97 -5.09 26.86
C LEU A 69 -5.79 -6.41 27.64
N ASP A 70 -5.20 -6.36 28.84
CA ASP A 70 -5.09 -7.52 29.71
C ASP A 70 -6.47 -8.04 30.17
N GLU A 71 -7.46 -7.17 30.31
CA GLU A 71 -8.84 -7.56 30.65
C GLU A 71 -9.58 -8.18 29.46
N LEU A 72 -9.51 -7.55 28.28
CA LEU A 72 -10.21 -7.99 27.07
C LEU A 72 -9.58 -9.24 26.45
N LEU A 73 -8.25 -9.24 26.32
CA LEU A 73 -7.52 -10.26 25.59
C LEU A 73 -6.87 -11.26 26.57
N GLY A 74 -6.51 -10.82 27.77
CA GLY A 74 -5.67 -11.59 28.69
C GLY A 74 -4.21 -11.16 28.63
N GLU A 75 -3.41 -11.59 29.61
CA GLU A 75 -1.98 -11.31 29.64
C GLU A 75 -1.25 -11.92 28.42
N GLY A 76 -0.23 -11.20 27.92
CA GLY A 76 0.64 -11.71 26.86
C GLY A 76 0.21 -11.35 25.43
N TRP A 77 -0.72 -10.40 25.28
CA TRP A 77 -0.95 -9.74 24.01
C TRP A 77 0.31 -9.06 23.48
N LYS A 78 0.36 -8.93 22.15
CA LYS A 78 1.41 -8.23 21.41
C LYS A 78 0.76 -7.30 20.40
N THR A 79 1.43 -6.22 20.03
CA THR A 79 1.06 -5.51 18.80
C THR A 79 1.24 -6.42 17.59
N ARG A 80 0.56 -6.11 16.48
CA ARG A 80 0.72 -6.84 15.21
C ARG A 80 2.19 -6.92 14.79
N ASP A 81 2.93 -5.81 14.90
CA ASP A 81 4.34 -5.76 14.49
C ASP A 81 5.23 -6.66 15.34
N GLU A 82 5.04 -6.64 16.66
CA GLU A 82 5.75 -7.55 17.58
C GLU A 82 5.42 -9.03 17.28
N ARG A 83 4.17 -9.32 16.90
CA ARG A 83 3.75 -10.68 16.52
C ARG A 83 4.36 -11.12 15.19
N VAL A 84 4.38 -10.25 14.19
CA VAL A 84 5.01 -10.52 12.88
C VAL A 84 6.50 -10.82 13.05
N LEU A 85 7.21 -10.04 13.88
CA LEU A 85 8.64 -10.27 14.17
C LEU A 85 8.91 -11.56 14.95
N GLU A 86 7.93 -12.05 15.71
CA GLU A 86 8.02 -13.35 16.39
C GLU A 86 7.94 -14.52 15.38
N TRP A 87 7.00 -14.46 14.43
CA TRP A 87 6.80 -15.52 13.44
C TRP A 87 7.85 -15.52 12.33
N VAL A 88 8.23 -14.33 11.85
CA VAL A 88 9.22 -14.17 10.78
C VAL A 88 10.33 -13.25 11.29
N PRO A 89 11.29 -13.80 12.06
CA PRO A 89 12.40 -13.01 12.57
C PRO A 89 13.14 -12.31 11.43
N ASN A 90 13.37 -11.00 11.60
CA ASN A 90 14.00 -10.11 10.62
C ASN A 90 13.15 -9.72 9.40
N SER A 91 11.86 -10.08 9.34
CA SER A 91 10.95 -9.49 8.36
C SER A 91 10.87 -7.98 8.60
N PRO A 92 10.99 -7.13 7.56
CA PRO A 92 10.70 -5.72 7.73
C PRO A 92 9.23 -5.54 8.09
N ILE A 93 8.96 -4.60 8.99
CA ILE A 93 7.61 -4.11 9.24
C ILE A 93 7.32 -3.04 8.20
N LEU A 94 6.37 -3.34 7.31
CA LEU A 94 6.00 -2.41 6.26
C LEU A 94 5.17 -1.25 6.85
N PRO A 95 5.54 0.00 6.55
CA PRO A 95 4.72 1.15 6.89
C PRO A 95 3.45 1.16 6.03
N SER A 96 2.38 1.80 6.53
CA SER A 96 1.19 2.10 5.74
C SER A 96 1.54 3.04 4.57
N ALA A 97 0.92 2.81 3.40
CA ALA A 97 0.96 3.76 2.28
C ALA A 97 0.28 5.11 2.61
N GLY A 98 -0.51 5.18 3.69
CA GLY A 98 -1.05 6.42 4.24
C GLY A 98 -2.50 6.73 3.87
N GLY A 99 -3.22 5.82 3.21
CA GLY A 99 -4.59 6.05 2.76
C GLY A 99 -5.56 6.31 3.91
N LEU A 100 -5.54 5.45 4.93
CA LEU A 100 -6.37 5.60 6.12
C LEU A 100 -6.04 6.88 6.88
N GLU A 101 -4.76 7.19 7.05
CA GLU A 101 -4.37 8.39 7.77
C GLU A 101 -4.72 9.66 6.97
N THR A 102 -4.70 9.60 5.64
CA THR A 102 -5.14 10.70 4.75
C THR A 102 -6.64 11.00 4.91
N MET A 103 -7.48 10.01 5.23
CA MET A 103 -8.88 10.22 5.64
C MET A 103 -9.04 10.58 7.12
N GLY A 104 -7.96 10.92 7.83
CA GLY A 104 -7.98 11.24 9.26
C GLY A 104 -8.21 10.01 10.14
N GLY A 105 -7.81 8.83 9.67
CA GLY A 105 -8.04 7.56 10.35
C GLY A 105 -6.84 7.04 11.14
N LEU A 106 -7.11 6.14 12.08
CA LEU A 106 -6.16 5.36 12.87
C LEU A 106 -6.59 3.89 12.86
N ASP A 107 -5.65 2.97 12.72
CA ASP A 107 -5.89 1.52 12.78
C ASP A 107 -4.88 0.85 13.72
N CYS A 108 -5.39 0.19 14.75
CA CYS A 108 -4.62 -0.40 15.83
C CYS A 108 -4.94 -1.87 15.98
N HIS A 109 -3.92 -2.72 16.14
CA HIS A 109 -4.08 -4.17 16.25
C HIS A 109 -3.30 -4.77 17.41
N TRP A 110 -3.98 -5.63 18.16
CA TRP A 110 -3.41 -6.42 19.24
C TRP A 110 -3.76 -7.89 19.06
N MET A 111 -2.78 -8.75 19.29
CA MET A 111 -2.86 -10.18 18.98
C MET A 111 -2.47 -11.08 20.15
N ILE A 112 -3.28 -12.11 20.40
CA ILE A 112 -2.97 -13.25 21.29
C ILE A 112 -3.04 -14.55 20.48
N GLY A 113 -2.23 -15.54 20.85
CA GLY A 113 -2.25 -16.86 20.21
C GLY A 113 -0.94 -17.23 19.55
N GLY A 114 -0.76 -18.53 19.31
CA GLY A 114 0.49 -19.21 18.94
C GLY A 114 0.93 -19.09 17.48
N ASP A 115 1.99 -19.82 17.14
CA ASP A 115 2.65 -19.87 15.82
C ASP A 115 1.67 -19.89 14.65
N PHE A 116 2.07 -19.27 13.53
CA PHE A 116 1.36 -19.25 12.23
C PHE A 116 0.85 -20.64 11.76
N SER A 117 1.46 -21.72 12.27
CA SER A 117 1.10 -23.11 11.95
C SER A 117 -0.06 -23.70 12.77
N SER A 118 -0.50 -23.03 13.85
CA SER A 118 -1.50 -23.54 14.79
C SER A 118 -2.92 -22.96 14.60
N GLY A 119 -3.09 -22.10 13.59
CA GLY A 119 -4.32 -21.34 13.30
C GLY A 119 -4.04 -19.82 13.32
N SER A 120 -4.96 -19.03 12.78
CA SER A 120 -4.90 -17.57 12.86
C SER A 120 -4.88 -17.09 14.32
N PRO A 121 -4.03 -16.15 14.76
CA PRO A 121 -4.12 -15.64 16.14
C PRO A 121 -5.47 -14.96 16.36
N TRP A 122 -5.86 -14.80 17.63
CA TRP A 122 -6.89 -13.84 17.99
C TRP A 122 -6.37 -12.44 17.73
N ASP A 123 -7.09 -11.67 16.91
CA ASP A 123 -6.83 -10.27 16.60
C ASP A 123 -7.96 -9.41 17.17
N LEU A 124 -7.63 -8.39 17.96
CA LEU A 124 -8.50 -7.26 18.23
C LEU A 124 -7.96 -6.07 17.44
N GLY A 125 -8.74 -5.62 16.48
CA GLY A 125 -8.48 -4.40 15.72
C GLY A 125 -9.41 -3.27 16.15
N VAL A 126 -8.92 -2.05 16.15
CA VAL A 126 -9.71 -0.83 16.37
C VAL A 126 -9.38 0.18 15.27
N VAL A 127 -10.40 0.53 14.48
CA VAL A 127 -10.34 1.58 13.48
C VAL A 127 -11.09 2.79 13.99
N ILE A 128 -10.47 3.96 13.95
CA ILE A 128 -11.09 5.25 14.28
C ILE A 128 -10.98 6.15 13.07
N VAL A 129 -12.09 6.74 12.63
CA VAL A 129 -12.15 7.69 11.51
C VAL A 129 -13.10 8.84 11.85
N PRO A 130 -13.11 9.96 11.12
CA PRO A 130 -14.12 11.01 11.30
C PRO A 130 -15.56 10.46 11.20
N ALA A 131 -16.48 11.02 12.01
CA ALA A 131 -17.84 10.48 12.16
C ALA A 131 -18.68 10.49 10.87
N ASP A 132 -18.38 11.38 9.92
CA ASP A 132 -19.06 11.43 8.62
C ASP A 132 -18.81 10.19 7.76
N HIS A 133 -17.76 9.41 8.04
CA HIS A 133 -17.55 8.11 7.39
C HIS A 133 -18.51 7.01 7.86
N ALA A 134 -19.20 7.18 9.00
CA ALA A 134 -20.18 6.20 9.48
C ALA A 134 -21.38 6.01 8.52
N GLU A 135 -21.68 7.03 7.71
CA GLU A 135 -22.78 6.99 6.75
C GLU A 135 -22.38 6.31 5.42
N HIS A 136 -21.10 5.94 5.28
CA HIS A 136 -20.58 5.38 4.05
C HIS A 136 -21.18 3.98 3.78
N PRO A 137 -21.73 3.69 2.58
CA PRO A 137 -22.46 2.45 2.31
C PRO A 137 -21.73 1.16 2.67
N SER A 138 -20.43 1.10 2.44
CA SER A 138 -19.57 -0.08 2.70
C SER A 138 -19.41 -0.44 4.18
N VAL A 139 -19.78 0.47 5.09
CA VAL A 139 -19.57 0.33 6.53
C VAL A 139 -20.73 0.78 7.41
N SER A 140 -21.75 1.42 6.82
CA SER A 140 -22.94 1.88 7.55
C SER A 140 -23.71 0.75 8.25
N ASP A 141 -23.61 -0.49 7.72
CA ASP A 141 -24.19 -1.68 8.32
C ASP A 141 -23.44 -2.17 9.57
N LEU A 142 -22.21 -1.68 9.81
CA LEU A 142 -21.41 -2.05 10.98
C LEU A 142 -21.91 -1.39 12.27
N ALA A 143 -22.90 -0.49 12.21
CA ALA A 143 -23.64 -0.05 13.41
C ALA A 143 -24.35 -1.22 14.12
N GLU A 144 -24.57 -2.33 13.40
CA GLU A 144 -24.94 -3.63 13.94
C GLU A 144 -23.78 -4.62 13.76
N MET A 145 -23.73 -5.65 14.60
CA MET A 145 -22.66 -6.65 14.51
C MET A 145 -22.72 -7.37 13.16
N HIS A 146 -21.60 -7.37 12.44
CA HIS A 146 -21.47 -8.03 11.14
C HIS A 146 -20.24 -8.94 11.12
N CYS A 147 -20.39 -10.17 10.63
CA CYS A 147 -19.31 -11.15 10.56
C CYS A 147 -19.12 -11.61 9.11
N ASP A 148 -17.93 -11.31 8.57
CA ASP A 148 -17.55 -11.69 7.21
C ASP A 148 -16.56 -12.87 7.26
N PRO A 149 -16.70 -13.87 6.37
CA PRO A 149 -15.68 -14.90 6.22
C PRO A 149 -14.38 -14.27 5.67
N ALA A 150 -13.25 -14.57 6.32
CA ALA A 150 -11.92 -14.12 5.88
C ALA A 150 -10.96 -15.30 5.95
N TYR A 151 -10.59 -15.85 4.79
CA TYR A 151 -9.77 -17.06 4.69
C TYR A 151 -10.28 -18.21 5.58
N ASP A 152 -9.46 -18.70 6.52
CA ASP A 152 -9.79 -19.77 7.48
C ASP A 152 -10.38 -19.25 8.81
N THR A 153 -10.71 -17.97 8.87
CA THR A 153 -11.30 -17.30 10.03
C THR A 153 -12.59 -16.54 9.67
N THR A 154 -13.27 -16.04 10.69
CA THR A 154 -14.38 -15.10 10.57
C THR A 154 -13.97 -13.81 11.25
N VAL A 155 -14.14 -12.69 10.55
CA VAL A 155 -13.88 -11.37 11.11
C VAL A 155 -15.20 -10.71 11.44
N CYS A 156 -15.47 -10.55 12.72
CA CYS A 156 -16.64 -9.85 13.22
C CYS A 156 -16.31 -8.39 13.53
N ARG A 157 -17.24 -7.49 13.26
CA ARG A 157 -17.10 -6.04 13.41
C ARG A 157 -18.31 -5.45 14.10
N LEU A 158 -18.09 -4.40 14.87
CA LEU A 158 -19.13 -3.57 15.45
C LEU A 158 -18.62 -2.13 15.55
N GLY A 159 -19.44 -1.19 15.12
CA GLY A 159 -19.11 0.23 15.10
C GLY A 159 -20.11 1.11 15.82
N ARG A 160 -19.63 2.26 16.30
CA ARG A 160 -20.43 3.29 16.99
C ARG A 160 -19.78 4.66 16.77
N VAL A 161 -20.61 5.69 16.68
CA VAL A 161 -20.13 7.08 16.72
C VAL A 161 -19.92 7.48 18.18
N ILE A 162 -18.72 7.95 18.51
CA ILE A 162 -18.29 8.42 19.83
C ILE A 162 -17.75 9.84 19.65
N GLY A 163 -18.46 10.83 20.17
CA GLY A 163 -18.16 12.24 19.88
C GLY A 163 -18.16 12.53 18.37
N ASP A 164 -17.04 13.05 17.87
CA ASP A 164 -16.84 13.42 16.46
C ASP A 164 -16.12 12.32 15.63
N VAL A 165 -15.94 11.12 16.20
CA VAL A 165 -15.32 9.98 15.51
C VAL A 165 -16.27 8.79 15.39
N TRP A 166 -16.10 8.02 14.33
CA TRP A 166 -16.68 6.70 14.18
C TRP A 166 -15.62 5.66 14.48
N VAL A 167 -15.94 4.80 15.44
CA VAL A 167 -15.06 3.73 15.93
C VAL A 167 -15.63 2.40 15.49
N VAL A 168 -14.78 1.55 14.92
CA VAL A 168 -15.08 0.16 14.63
C VAL A 168 -14.11 -0.71 15.40
N VAL A 169 -14.65 -1.59 16.24
CA VAL A 169 -13.88 -2.70 16.80
C VAL A 169 -14.08 -3.94 15.96
N ARG A 170 -13.04 -4.74 15.80
CA ARG A 170 -13.09 -6.01 15.08
C ARG A 170 -12.40 -7.12 15.85
N SER A 171 -12.90 -8.33 15.70
CA SER A 171 -12.27 -9.55 16.17
C SER A 171 -12.03 -10.49 14.99
N ALA A 172 -10.82 -11.07 14.89
CA ALA A 172 -10.56 -12.22 14.04
C ALA A 172 -10.20 -13.40 14.93
N VAL A 173 -10.99 -14.48 14.87
CA VAL A 173 -10.81 -15.65 15.74
C VAL A 173 -10.95 -16.94 14.90
N PRO A 174 -10.08 -17.95 15.08
CA PRO A 174 -10.32 -19.26 14.48
C PRO A 174 -11.56 -19.92 15.07
N GLY A 175 -12.51 -20.30 14.22
CA GLY A 175 -13.70 -21.04 14.63
C GLY A 175 -14.60 -20.30 15.64
N ASP A 176 -15.28 -21.07 16.49
CA ASP A 176 -16.27 -20.57 17.47
C ASP A 176 -15.65 -20.32 18.87
N GLU A 177 -14.34 -20.07 18.95
CA GLU A 177 -13.62 -19.99 20.24
C GLU A 177 -13.95 -18.73 21.06
N LEU A 178 -14.45 -17.67 20.41
CA LEU A 178 -14.86 -16.42 21.04
C LEU A 178 -16.33 -16.12 20.77
N ASP A 179 -17.07 -15.78 21.83
CA ASP A 179 -18.40 -15.18 21.69
C ASP A 179 -18.26 -13.71 21.28
N SER A 180 -18.07 -13.48 19.97
CA SER A 180 -17.93 -12.12 19.41
C SER A 180 -19.13 -11.22 19.72
N ALA A 181 -20.31 -11.80 19.97
CA ALA A 181 -21.51 -11.03 20.34
C ALA A 181 -21.44 -10.44 21.75
N ALA A 182 -20.70 -11.07 22.66
CA ALA A 182 -20.41 -10.52 23.98
C ALA A 182 -19.15 -9.63 23.96
N PHE A 183 -18.11 -10.06 23.24
CA PHE A 183 -16.79 -9.42 23.23
C PHE A 183 -16.75 -8.06 22.54
N LEU A 184 -17.33 -7.93 21.33
CA LEU A 184 -17.24 -6.68 20.57
C LEU A 184 -17.92 -5.49 21.27
N PRO A 185 -19.12 -5.63 21.88
CA PRO A 185 -19.68 -4.56 22.70
C PRO A 185 -18.77 -4.14 23.87
N GLU A 186 -18.15 -5.11 24.55
CA GLU A 186 -17.25 -4.84 25.67
C GLU A 186 -15.98 -4.08 25.23
N ALA A 187 -15.37 -4.52 24.11
CA ALA A 187 -14.22 -3.84 23.52
C ALA A 187 -14.57 -2.41 23.09
N LEU A 188 -15.75 -2.20 22.49
CA LEU A 188 -16.19 -0.88 22.05
C LEU A 188 -16.46 0.06 23.23
N ASP A 189 -17.07 -0.42 24.30
CA ASP A 189 -17.29 0.35 25.53
C ASP A 189 -15.96 0.71 26.23
N ALA A 190 -14.95 -0.18 26.16
CA ALA A 190 -13.61 0.08 26.66
C ALA A 190 -12.89 1.18 25.86
N VAL A 191 -13.01 1.17 24.53
CA VAL A 191 -12.48 2.23 23.66
C VAL A 191 -13.18 3.56 23.96
N GLU A 192 -14.51 3.59 24.02
CA GLU A 192 -15.30 4.79 24.36
C GLU A 192 -14.84 5.41 25.69
N THR A 193 -14.64 4.58 26.71
CA THR A 193 -14.14 5.01 28.02
C THR A 193 -12.72 5.59 27.94
N SER A 194 -11.86 5.03 27.10
CA SER A 194 -10.46 5.46 26.97
C SER A 194 -10.33 6.79 26.23
N ILE A 195 -11.02 6.91 25.10
CA ILE A 195 -10.84 8.04 24.18
C ILE A 195 -11.73 9.24 24.53
N GLY A 196 -12.92 9.00 25.10
CA GLY A 196 -13.91 10.03 25.39
C GLY A 196 -14.41 10.81 24.17
N ASP A 197 -15.10 11.93 24.40
CA ASP A 197 -15.75 12.73 23.33
C ASP A 197 -14.81 13.77 22.68
N GLY A 198 -13.52 13.79 23.01
CA GLY A 198 -12.59 14.87 22.64
C GLY A 198 -11.56 14.52 21.56
N VAL A 199 -11.74 13.41 20.86
CA VAL A 199 -10.80 12.96 19.82
C VAL A 199 -10.99 13.79 18.56
N GLU A 200 -9.92 14.47 18.14
CA GLU A 200 -9.89 15.17 16.86
C GLU A 200 -9.46 14.20 15.74
N ALA A 201 -10.22 14.20 14.65
CA ALA A 201 -9.94 13.45 13.43
C ALA A 201 -10.40 14.28 12.22
N ALA A 202 -9.55 14.43 11.21
CA ALA A 202 -9.94 15.15 9.99
C ALA A 202 -9.19 14.62 8.76
N ALA A 203 -9.96 14.33 7.72
CA ALA A 203 -9.44 14.00 6.40
C ALA A 203 -8.73 15.20 5.76
N LEU A 204 -7.69 14.92 4.98
CA LEU A 204 -7.14 15.91 4.06
C LEU A 204 -8.13 16.17 2.92
N PRO A 205 -8.38 17.44 2.57
CA PRO A 205 -9.16 17.74 1.39
C PRO A 205 -8.39 17.32 0.13
N PRO A 206 -9.08 16.77 -0.89
CA PRO A 206 -8.44 16.49 -2.17
C PRO A 206 -7.76 17.72 -2.76
N GLY A 207 -6.53 17.55 -3.24
CA GLY A 207 -5.69 18.62 -3.75
C GLY A 207 -5.31 18.48 -5.21
N ASP A 208 -4.64 19.50 -5.74
CA ASP A 208 -4.05 19.45 -7.08
C ASP A 208 -3.02 18.31 -7.17
N GLY A 209 -3.06 17.55 -8.26
CA GLY A 209 -2.14 16.43 -8.49
C GLY A 209 -2.51 15.12 -7.77
N TRP A 210 -3.59 15.09 -6.99
CA TRP A 210 -4.11 13.83 -6.46
C TRP A 210 -4.56 12.93 -7.61
N TRP A 211 -4.15 11.67 -7.57
CA TRP A 211 -4.57 10.69 -8.56
C TRP A 211 -6.08 10.46 -8.55
N THR A 212 -6.67 10.36 -9.75
CA THR A 212 -8.03 9.82 -9.90
C THR A 212 -7.96 8.30 -9.90
N MET A 213 -8.60 7.67 -8.92
CA MET A 213 -8.59 6.21 -8.78
C MET A 213 -9.25 5.53 -9.98
N PRO A 214 -8.53 4.62 -10.68
CA PRO A 214 -9.10 3.82 -11.76
C PRO A 214 -9.86 2.62 -11.19
N GLU A 215 -10.55 1.86 -12.05
CA GLU A 215 -10.89 0.49 -11.71
C GLU A 215 -9.64 -0.41 -11.79
N CYS A 216 -9.54 -1.44 -10.95
CA CYS A 216 -8.40 -2.35 -10.99
C CYS A 216 -8.25 -3.07 -12.34
N ALA A 217 -9.35 -3.39 -13.02
CA ALA A 217 -9.26 -3.99 -14.37
C ALA A 217 -8.58 -3.03 -15.36
N ASP A 218 -8.97 -1.75 -15.36
CA ASP A 218 -8.38 -0.72 -16.21
C ASP A 218 -6.89 -0.49 -15.89
N LEU A 219 -6.53 -0.47 -14.60
CA LEU A 219 -5.14 -0.32 -14.18
C LEU A 219 -4.29 -1.49 -14.67
N ALA A 220 -4.79 -2.72 -14.54
CA ALA A 220 -4.10 -3.93 -14.97
C ALA A 220 -3.76 -3.91 -16.48
N GLU A 221 -4.68 -3.41 -17.31
CA GLU A 221 -4.45 -3.22 -18.74
C GLU A 221 -3.37 -2.17 -19.03
N ARG A 222 -3.43 -1.03 -18.35
CA ARG A 222 -2.45 0.08 -18.54
C ARG A 222 -1.04 -0.33 -18.12
N VAL A 223 -0.90 -1.09 -17.02
CA VAL A 223 0.40 -1.62 -16.57
C VAL A 223 0.84 -2.86 -17.35
N ARG A 224 0.02 -3.35 -18.29
CA ARG A 224 0.28 -4.53 -19.13
C ARG A 224 0.62 -5.75 -18.28
N LEU A 225 -0.24 -6.03 -17.29
CA LEU A 225 -0.01 -7.03 -16.25
C LEU A 225 0.13 -8.46 -16.80
N GLU A 226 -0.55 -8.75 -17.91
CA GLU A 226 -0.45 -10.02 -18.65
C GLU A 226 1.00 -10.40 -19.00
N GLY A 227 1.86 -9.40 -19.29
CA GLY A 227 3.27 -9.64 -19.57
C GLY A 227 4.08 -10.15 -18.38
N PHE A 228 3.55 -10.04 -17.15
CA PHE A 228 4.16 -10.52 -15.92
C PHE A 228 3.46 -11.76 -15.37
N LEU A 229 2.12 -11.74 -15.33
CA LEU A 229 1.33 -12.79 -14.69
C LEU A 229 0.85 -13.88 -15.65
N GLY A 230 1.07 -13.71 -16.96
CA GLY A 230 0.65 -14.63 -18.01
C GLY A 230 -0.73 -14.29 -18.60
N GLU A 231 -1.01 -14.85 -19.77
CA GLU A 231 -2.32 -14.78 -20.41
C GLU A 231 -3.37 -15.45 -19.48
N GLY A 232 -4.42 -14.71 -19.11
CA GLY A 232 -5.47 -15.23 -18.22
C GLY A 232 -5.19 -15.12 -16.72
N TYR A 233 -4.33 -14.17 -16.30
CA TYR A 233 -4.27 -13.73 -14.90
C TYR A 233 -5.66 -13.37 -14.36
N ARG A 234 -5.82 -13.45 -13.04
CA ARG A 234 -7.09 -13.14 -12.36
C ARG A 234 -6.95 -11.85 -11.55
N SER A 235 -8.05 -11.10 -11.49
CA SER A 235 -8.20 -9.92 -10.64
C SER A 235 -8.98 -10.27 -9.39
N GLY A 236 -8.65 -9.61 -8.28
CA GLY A 236 -9.21 -9.89 -6.97
C GLY A 236 -8.25 -10.69 -6.10
N TYR A 237 -8.70 -11.01 -4.90
CA TYR A 237 -7.92 -11.74 -3.93
C TYR A 237 -7.80 -13.20 -4.34
N TRP A 238 -6.59 -13.76 -4.27
CA TRP A 238 -6.37 -15.21 -4.44
C TRP A 238 -7.28 -16.00 -3.50
N GLU A 239 -7.40 -15.50 -2.26
CA GLU A 239 -8.22 -16.07 -1.20
C GLU A 239 -8.96 -14.96 -0.44
N GLY A 240 -10.20 -15.26 -0.04
CA GLY A 240 -11.04 -14.31 0.70
C GLY A 240 -11.67 -13.22 -0.17
N ASN A 241 -11.94 -12.07 0.45
CA ASN A 241 -12.62 -10.92 -0.14
C ASN A 241 -11.95 -9.63 0.36
N PRO A 242 -12.15 -8.48 -0.33
CA PRO A 242 -11.72 -7.19 0.22
C PRO A 242 -12.30 -6.98 1.62
N SER A 243 -11.50 -6.41 2.51
CA SER A 243 -11.99 -6.04 3.85
C SER A 243 -12.94 -4.84 3.75
N ARG A 244 -13.83 -4.68 4.74
CA ARG A 244 -14.75 -3.53 4.79
C ARG A 244 -13.98 -2.20 4.84
N GLU A 245 -12.84 -2.19 5.52
CA GLU A 245 -11.92 -1.05 5.59
C GLU A 245 -11.33 -0.72 4.22
N GLN A 246 -10.95 -1.73 3.42
CA GLN A 246 -10.47 -1.51 2.04
C GLN A 246 -11.56 -0.96 1.13
N LEU A 247 -12.81 -1.44 1.26
CA LEU A 247 -13.94 -0.90 0.50
C LEU A 247 -14.22 0.56 0.87
N MET A 248 -14.23 0.87 2.17
CA MET A 248 -14.37 2.25 2.66
C MET A 248 -13.30 3.17 2.09
N LEU A 249 -12.03 2.75 2.12
CA LEU A 249 -10.90 3.53 1.58
C LEU A 249 -11.05 3.79 0.08
N ALA A 250 -11.48 2.77 -0.68
CA ALA A 250 -11.66 2.87 -2.12
C ALA A 250 -12.80 3.82 -2.47
N ASP A 251 -13.94 3.69 -1.78
CA ASP A 251 -15.10 4.54 -2.03
C ASP A 251 -14.87 6.00 -1.59
N ALA A 252 -14.07 6.22 -0.54
CA ALA A 252 -13.61 7.55 -0.13
C ALA A 252 -12.56 8.15 -1.09
N GLY A 253 -12.04 7.36 -2.04
CA GLY A 253 -10.95 7.76 -2.92
C GLY A 253 -9.61 7.97 -2.20
N ALA A 254 -9.48 7.45 -0.97
CA ALA A 254 -8.31 7.63 -0.12
C ALA A 254 -7.23 6.57 -0.36
N GLN A 255 -7.65 5.34 -0.69
CA GLN A 255 -6.73 4.30 -1.18
C GLN A 255 -7.47 3.25 -1.99
N LEU A 256 -6.86 2.78 -3.07
CA LEU A 256 -7.31 1.64 -3.86
C LEU A 256 -6.29 0.52 -3.79
N THR A 257 -6.71 -0.64 -3.26
CA THR A 257 -5.96 -1.90 -3.32
C THR A 257 -6.39 -2.69 -4.54
N CYS A 258 -5.46 -3.01 -5.43
CA CYS A 258 -5.68 -3.84 -6.59
C CYS A 258 -4.84 -5.12 -6.52
N PRO A 259 -5.44 -6.24 -6.06
CA PRO A 259 -4.80 -7.54 -6.06
C PRO A 259 -5.02 -8.29 -7.38
N TRP A 260 -3.99 -9.02 -7.81
CA TRP A 260 -4.02 -9.94 -8.93
C TRP A 260 -3.16 -11.18 -8.65
N PHE A 261 -3.42 -12.24 -9.39
CA PHE A 261 -2.62 -13.44 -9.31
C PHE A 261 -2.55 -14.19 -10.64
N THR A 262 -1.50 -15.00 -10.79
CA THR A 262 -1.29 -15.86 -11.95
C THR A 262 -2.47 -16.82 -12.17
N GLY A 263 -2.92 -16.95 -13.41
CA GLY A 263 -4.02 -17.87 -13.77
C GLY A 263 -3.61 -19.35 -13.74
N GLU A 264 -4.56 -20.23 -13.42
CA GLU A 264 -4.35 -21.68 -13.28
C GLU A 264 -3.92 -22.38 -14.60
N ALA A 265 -4.24 -21.80 -15.76
CA ALA A 265 -4.12 -22.47 -17.06
C ALA A 265 -2.80 -22.22 -17.79
N GLY A 266 -1.92 -21.35 -17.29
CA GLY A 266 -0.75 -20.89 -18.06
C GLY A 266 0.51 -20.58 -17.27
N GLY A 267 0.42 -20.38 -15.95
CA GLY A 267 1.55 -19.86 -15.16
C GLY A 267 1.98 -18.46 -15.62
N ALA A 268 2.84 -17.81 -14.85
CA ALA A 268 3.57 -16.66 -15.37
C ALA A 268 4.55 -17.12 -16.48
N PRO A 269 5.10 -16.21 -17.32
CA PRO A 269 6.00 -16.59 -18.41
C PRO A 269 7.24 -17.38 -17.97
N ASP A 270 7.66 -17.24 -16.72
CA ASP A 270 8.78 -17.96 -16.09
C ASP A 270 8.35 -19.27 -15.39
N GLY A 271 7.06 -19.60 -15.41
CA GLY A 271 6.47 -20.76 -14.74
C GLY A 271 6.18 -20.58 -13.26
N THR A 272 6.42 -19.39 -12.69
CA THR A 272 6.16 -19.08 -11.28
C THR A 272 4.68 -18.72 -11.08
N PHE A 273 4.17 -18.96 -9.88
CA PHE A 273 2.87 -18.46 -9.45
C PHE A 273 3.07 -17.20 -8.61
N TYR A 274 2.49 -16.08 -9.05
CA TYR A 274 2.61 -14.80 -8.38
C TYR A 274 1.26 -14.36 -7.79
N ILE A 275 1.32 -13.72 -6.63
CA ILE A 275 0.22 -12.92 -6.05
C ILE A 275 0.79 -11.53 -5.86
N VAL A 276 0.21 -10.54 -6.53
CA VAL A 276 0.70 -9.16 -6.51
C VAL A 276 -0.42 -8.22 -6.10
N SER A 277 -0.10 -7.24 -5.26
CA SER A 277 -0.99 -6.13 -4.95
C SER A 277 -0.33 -4.81 -5.30
N LEU A 278 -1.10 -3.91 -5.91
CA LEU A 278 -0.78 -2.49 -6.03
C LEU A 278 -1.71 -1.72 -5.10
N ASP A 279 -1.15 -0.87 -4.25
CA ASP A 279 -1.89 0.04 -3.39
C ASP A 279 -1.62 1.48 -3.83
N LEU A 280 -2.67 2.17 -4.28
CA LEU A 280 -2.62 3.57 -4.69
C LEU A 280 -3.19 4.45 -3.58
N ALA A 281 -2.41 5.38 -3.03
CA ALA A 281 -2.83 6.30 -1.98
C ALA A 281 -2.65 7.77 -2.43
N PRO A 282 -3.70 8.41 -2.97
CA PRO A 282 -3.66 9.81 -3.38
C PRO A 282 -3.36 10.75 -2.20
N GLY A 283 -2.55 11.77 -2.45
CA GLY A 283 -2.25 12.79 -1.43
C GLY A 283 -1.40 12.31 -0.26
N ALA A 284 -0.96 11.05 -0.25
CA ALA A 284 -0.27 10.45 0.89
C ALA A 284 1.24 10.74 0.95
N ALA A 285 1.81 11.60 0.10
CA ALA A 285 3.26 11.86 0.09
C ALA A 285 3.80 12.44 1.41
N TRP A 286 2.95 13.02 2.27
CA TRP A 286 3.31 13.43 3.63
C TRP A 286 3.84 12.26 4.49
N ARG A 287 3.52 11.01 4.15
CA ARG A 287 4.05 9.80 4.80
C ARG A 287 5.46 9.44 4.40
N TRP A 288 5.98 10.02 3.32
CA TRP A 288 7.19 9.52 2.67
C TRP A 288 8.41 9.44 3.60
N ASP A 289 8.63 10.44 4.44
CA ASP A 289 9.76 10.45 5.38
C ASP A 289 9.69 9.27 6.36
N GLY A 290 8.49 8.91 6.82
CA GLY A 290 8.28 7.74 7.67
C GLY A 290 8.52 6.43 6.92
N ILE A 291 8.08 6.35 5.66
CA ILE A 291 8.30 5.18 4.80
C ILE A 291 9.80 4.99 4.52
N ALA A 292 10.49 6.05 4.12
CA ALA A 292 11.90 6.01 3.77
C ALA A 292 12.83 5.77 4.98
N ALA A 293 12.41 6.16 6.18
CA ALA A 293 13.13 5.91 7.42
C ALA A 293 12.81 4.56 8.07
N ALA A 294 11.84 3.81 7.56
CA ALA A 294 11.43 2.52 8.12
C ALA A 294 12.58 1.50 8.07
N GLN A 295 12.64 0.63 9.08
CA GLN A 295 13.68 -0.40 9.15
C GLN A 295 13.58 -1.35 7.95
N GLY A 296 14.71 -1.61 7.30
CA GLY A 296 14.78 -2.46 6.11
C GLY A 296 14.50 -1.72 4.80
N ALA A 297 14.16 -0.42 4.84
CA ALA A 297 14.06 0.40 3.64
C ALA A 297 15.43 0.54 2.98
N SER A 298 15.48 0.27 1.69
CA SER A 298 16.65 0.50 0.83
C SER A 298 16.27 1.42 -0.31
N THR A 299 17.12 2.40 -0.63
CA THR A 299 16.83 3.32 -1.74
C THR A 299 16.72 2.57 -3.06
N ALA A 300 15.68 2.88 -3.82
CA ALA A 300 15.43 2.33 -5.14
C ALA A 300 15.28 3.45 -6.18
N SER A 301 15.25 3.07 -7.46
CA SER A 301 15.01 4.00 -8.57
C SER A 301 13.84 3.47 -9.39
N VAL A 302 12.78 4.27 -9.49
CA VAL A 302 11.61 3.98 -10.33
C VAL A 302 11.39 5.18 -11.25
N PRO A 303 11.46 5.01 -12.59
CA PRO A 303 11.19 6.11 -13.49
C PRO A 303 9.79 6.69 -13.28
N GLY A 304 9.70 8.02 -13.26
CA GLY A 304 8.46 8.75 -12.94
C GLY A 304 8.24 9.02 -11.46
N ALA A 305 9.03 8.41 -10.56
CA ALA A 305 9.00 8.72 -9.14
C ALA A 305 10.00 9.83 -8.79
N ASP A 306 9.61 10.71 -7.86
CA ASP A 306 10.51 11.63 -7.18
C ASP A 306 11.42 10.89 -6.20
N ALA A 307 10.88 9.86 -5.55
CA ALA A 307 11.63 8.96 -4.66
C ALA A 307 11.01 7.56 -4.63
N ALA A 308 11.86 6.55 -4.38
CA ALA A 308 11.44 5.16 -4.22
C ALA A 308 12.29 4.44 -3.17
N VAL A 309 11.68 3.49 -2.45
CA VAL A 309 12.36 2.55 -1.55
C VAL A 309 11.85 1.14 -1.77
N ALA A 310 12.70 0.15 -1.49
CA ALA A 310 12.37 -1.26 -1.55
C ALA A 310 12.66 -1.94 -0.20
N PHE A 311 11.84 -2.92 0.12
CA PHE A 311 11.96 -3.81 1.28
C PHE A 311 12.08 -5.25 0.79
N ASP A 312 13.07 -5.98 1.30
CA ASP A 312 13.20 -7.43 1.09
C ASP A 312 12.29 -8.16 2.07
N LEU A 313 11.27 -8.86 1.56
CA LEU A 313 10.30 -9.60 2.38
C LEU A 313 10.72 -11.06 2.61
N GLY A 314 11.88 -11.47 2.10
CA GLY A 314 12.29 -12.86 2.09
C GLY A 314 11.58 -13.68 0.99
N ASP A 315 12.01 -14.93 0.84
CA ASP A 315 11.47 -15.90 -0.13
C ASP A 315 11.37 -15.40 -1.59
N GLY A 316 12.20 -14.42 -1.93
CA GLY A 316 12.25 -13.81 -3.26
C GLY A 316 11.17 -12.76 -3.51
N ASN A 317 10.41 -12.35 -2.49
CA ASN A 317 9.41 -11.29 -2.57
C ASN A 317 9.93 -9.95 -2.07
N ALA A 318 9.37 -8.86 -2.59
CA ALA A 318 9.67 -7.51 -2.16
C ALA A 318 8.39 -6.68 -1.99
N ALA A 319 8.53 -5.58 -1.25
CA ALA A 319 7.65 -4.43 -1.34
C ALA A 319 8.43 -3.24 -1.92
N VAL A 320 7.83 -2.50 -2.85
CA VAL A 320 8.38 -1.27 -3.41
C VAL A 320 7.40 -0.15 -3.16
N PHE A 321 7.85 0.89 -2.49
CA PHE A 321 7.13 2.14 -2.35
C PHE A 321 7.72 3.18 -3.30
N ALA A 322 6.87 3.96 -3.95
CA ALA A 322 7.26 5.07 -4.80
C ALA A 322 6.33 6.26 -4.60
N THR A 323 6.85 7.47 -4.74
CA THR A 323 6.07 8.71 -4.68
C THR A 323 6.40 9.62 -5.86
N ASP A 324 5.39 10.33 -6.37
CA ASP A 324 5.53 11.42 -7.35
C ASP A 324 5.58 12.80 -6.67
N GLY A 325 5.78 12.83 -5.35
CA GLY A 325 5.79 14.05 -4.53
C GLY A 325 4.41 14.46 -4.00
N VAL A 326 3.32 13.86 -4.49
CA VAL A 326 1.94 14.12 -4.03
C VAL A 326 1.27 12.83 -3.52
N ASN A 327 1.43 11.74 -4.25
CA ASN A 327 0.79 10.46 -4.05
C ASN A 327 1.81 9.40 -3.63
N VAL A 328 1.34 8.30 -3.08
CA VAL A 328 2.17 7.12 -2.76
C VAL A 328 1.59 5.90 -3.45
N LEU A 329 2.47 5.12 -4.05
CA LEU A 329 2.21 3.79 -4.60
C LEU A 329 3.01 2.77 -3.79
N GLU A 330 2.37 1.64 -3.46
CA GLU A 330 3.04 0.42 -3.01
C GLU A 330 2.80 -0.71 -4.01
N VAL A 331 3.83 -1.51 -4.26
CA VAL A 331 3.77 -2.77 -5.01
C VAL A 331 4.34 -3.87 -4.14
N VAL A 332 3.57 -4.93 -3.89
CA VAL A 332 3.98 -6.01 -2.97
C VAL A 332 3.64 -7.40 -3.51
N GLY A 333 4.43 -8.40 -3.09
CA GLY A 333 4.14 -9.83 -3.33
C GLY A 333 4.86 -10.47 -4.52
N VAL A 334 5.80 -9.74 -5.14
CA VAL A 334 6.58 -10.21 -6.29
C VAL A 334 8.06 -9.89 -6.13
N PRO A 335 8.97 -10.52 -6.91
CA PRO A 335 10.38 -10.19 -6.90
C PRO A 335 10.65 -8.72 -7.18
N GLN A 336 11.69 -8.17 -6.54
CA GLN A 336 12.00 -6.74 -6.56
C GLN A 336 12.08 -6.16 -7.99
N GLU A 337 12.69 -6.85 -8.95
CA GLU A 337 12.77 -6.39 -10.34
C GLU A 337 11.38 -6.22 -10.99
N MET A 338 10.48 -7.18 -10.72
CA MET A 338 9.09 -7.10 -11.18
C MET A 338 8.35 -5.97 -10.47
N ALA A 339 8.50 -5.85 -9.14
CA ALA A 339 7.87 -4.80 -8.35
C ALA A 339 8.27 -3.38 -8.84
N LEU A 340 9.56 -3.16 -9.10
CA LEU A 340 10.07 -1.89 -9.63
C LEU A 340 9.49 -1.57 -11.02
N THR A 341 9.40 -2.57 -11.90
CA THR A 341 8.84 -2.38 -13.24
C THR A 341 7.34 -2.12 -13.20
N LEU A 342 6.61 -2.80 -12.31
CA LEU A 342 5.19 -2.54 -12.08
C LEU A 342 4.98 -1.15 -11.50
N ALA A 343 5.83 -0.71 -10.58
CA ALA A 343 5.77 0.64 -10.02
C ALA A 343 5.96 1.72 -11.09
N GLU A 344 6.96 1.57 -11.97
CA GLU A 344 7.18 2.47 -13.11
C GLU A 344 5.93 2.56 -14.00
N ARG A 345 5.37 1.41 -14.36
CA ARG A 345 4.19 1.36 -15.25
C ARG A 345 2.95 1.93 -14.60
N ALA A 346 2.76 1.71 -13.29
CA ALA A 346 1.66 2.26 -12.53
C ALA A 346 1.77 3.79 -12.47
N LEU A 347 2.92 4.34 -12.09
CA LEU A 347 3.14 5.80 -12.10
C LEU A 347 2.86 6.40 -13.48
N SER A 348 3.43 5.80 -14.55
CA SER A 348 3.15 6.26 -15.91
C SER A 348 1.67 6.14 -16.33
N ALA A 349 0.90 5.23 -15.74
CA ALA A 349 -0.52 5.05 -16.02
C ALA A 349 -1.42 6.03 -15.27
N MET A 350 -0.92 6.60 -14.16
CA MET A 350 -1.65 7.51 -13.29
C MET A 350 -1.51 8.99 -13.69
N GLY A 351 -0.46 9.35 -14.45
CA GLY A 351 -0.29 10.68 -15.04
C GLY A 351 0.91 11.41 -14.48
#